data_AF-A0A8T5R5F9-F1
#
_entry.id   AF-A0A8T5R5F9-F1
#
_cell.length_a   1.000
_cell.length_b   1.000
_cell.length_c   1.000
_cell.angle_alpha   90.00
_cell.angle_beta   90.00
_cell.angle_gamma   90.00
#
_symmetry.space_group_name_H-M   'P 1'
#
loop_
_entity.id
_entity.type
_entity.pdbx_description
1 polymer ?
#
loop_
_entity_poly.entity_id
_entity_poly.type
_entity_poly.pdbx_seq_one_letter_code
_entity_poly.pdbx_strand_id
1 'polypeptide(L)'
;MSLLLSPLFLYLLGMGLARLSKARRVWRKHSRFVPYMGALLLVGYFLLAISLFVDLDWVQGLVARLPGETGTEWMVNSGFIGFDATWPIEDQRVMFAIIAVFASFPFWFYLGVMSGFWLFGRSPRQTGILGLLR
;
A
#
# COMPACT_ATOMS: atom_id res chain seq x y z
N MET A 1 2.32 -9.63 -0.22
CA MET A 1 1.54 -8.73 -1.08
C MET A 1 0.67 -9.54 -2.03
N SER A 2 -0.28 -10.29 -1.48
CA SER A 2 -1.47 -10.64 -2.25
C SER A 2 -2.17 -9.33 -2.69
N LEU A 3 -2.81 -9.32 -3.86
CA LEU A 3 -3.66 -8.21 -4.32
C LEU A 3 -4.73 -7.84 -3.28
N LEU A 4 -5.27 -8.81 -2.53
CA LEU A 4 -6.33 -8.58 -1.55
C LEU A 4 -5.84 -7.95 -0.22
N LEU A 5 -4.61 -8.25 0.21
CA LEU A 5 -3.99 -7.59 1.37
C LEU A 5 -3.36 -6.23 1.02
N SER A 6 -3.24 -5.91 -0.26
CA SER A 6 -2.60 -4.67 -0.73
C SER A 6 -3.32 -3.40 -0.25
N PRO A 7 -4.66 -3.31 -0.32
CA PRO A 7 -5.44 -2.23 0.30
C PRO A 7 -5.13 -2.00 1.78
N LEU A 8 -5.14 -3.08 2.58
CA LEU A 8 -4.89 -2.99 4.02
C LEU A 8 -3.45 -2.53 4.29
N PHE A 9 -2.47 -3.06 3.57
CA PHE A 9 -1.08 -2.67 3.75
C PHE A 9 -0.86 -1.19 3.39
N LEU A 10 -1.47 -0.69 2.31
CA LEU A 10 -1.42 0.72 1.94
C LEU A 10 -2.09 1.61 2.97
N TYR A 11 -3.22 1.19 3.53
CA TYR A 11 -3.88 1.87 4.63
C TYR A 11 -2.98 1.96 5.86
N LEU A 12 -2.36 0.85 6.28
CA LEU A 12 -1.41 0.81 7.40
C LEU A 12 -0.17 1.68 7.13
N LEU A 13 0.39 1.66 5.91
CA LEU A 13 1.48 2.54 5.49
C LEU A 13 1.11 4.01 5.59
N GLY A 14 -0.09 4.39 5.13
CA GLY A 14 -0.61 5.75 5.25
C GLY A 14 -0.72 6.20 6.70
N MET A 15 -1.25 5.34 7.57
CA MET A 15 -1.30 5.61 9.02
C MET A 15 0.10 5.74 9.64
N GLY A 16 1.01 4.85 9.27
CA GLY A 16 2.40 4.88 9.72
C GLY A 16 3.11 6.17 9.30
N LEU A 17 2.89 6.63 8.07
CA LEU A 17 3.40 7.90 7.58
C LEU A 17 2.85 9.09 8.38
N ALA A 18 1.55 9.10 8.68
CA ALA A 18 0.94 10.14 9.51
C ALA A 18 1.56 10.16 10.92
N ARG A 19 1.74 9.00 11.55
CA ARG A 19 2.41 8.86 12.86
C ARG A 19 3.86 9.36 12.81
N LEU A 20 4.63 8.93 11.80
CA LEU A 20 6.02 9.34 11.62
C LEU A 20 6.12 10.85 11.38
N SER A 21 5.18 11.42 10.63
CA SER A 21 5.13 12.86 10.37
C SER A 21 4.97 13.65 11.67
N LYS A 22 4.15 13.18 12.63
CA LYS A 22 4.01 13.79 13.95
C LYS A 22 5.32 13.74 14.73
N ALA A 23 5.96 12.57 14.78
CA ALA A 23 7.25 12.39 15.46
C ALA A 23 8.33 13.31 14.86
N ARG A 24 8.39 13.43 13.53
CA ARG A 24 9.29 14.37 12.83
C ARG A 24 8.92 15.83 12.97
N ARG A 25 7.63 16.19 13.11
CA ARG A 25 7.20 17.60 13.25
C ARG A 25 7.64 18.23 14.56
N VAL A 26 7.86 17.41 15.59
CA VAL A 26 8.56 17.83 16.81
C VAL A 26 10.00 18.26 16.50
N TRP A 27 10.60 17.74 15.42
CA TRP A 27 12.01 17.98 15.04
C TRP A 27 12.21 18.95 13.86
N ARG A 28 11.25 19.11 12.91
CA ARG A 28 11.35 20.06 11.78
C ARG A 28 10.00 20.60 11.27
N LYS A 29 10.00 21.88 10.89
CA LYS A 29 8.85 22.71 10.43
C LYS A 29 8.39 22.45 8.97
N HIS A 30 8.64 21.29 8.38
CA HIS A 30 8.39 21.07 6.94
C HIS A 30 6.96 20.55 6.66
N SER A 31 6.11 21.43 6.12
CA SER A 31 4.71 21.12 5.75
C SER A 31 4.58 20.17 4.55
N ARG A 32 5.63 20.01 3.75
CA ARG A 32 5.60 19.19 2.51
C ARG A 32 6.08 17.75 2.67
N PHE A 33 6.46 17.32 3.88
CA PHE A 33 6.99 15.96 4.09
C PHE A 33 5.99 14.87 3.71
N VAL A 34 4.75 14.99 4.15
CA VAL A 34 3.69 14.00 3.94
C VAL A 34 3.35 13.82 2.45
N PRO A 35 3.10 14.88 1.65
CA PRO A 35 2.81 14.69 0.23
C PRO A 35 4.00 14.08 -0.55
N TYR A 36 5.24 14.52 -0.31
CA TYR A 36 6.40 13.96 -1.03
C TYR A 36 6.68 12.51 -0.64
N MET A 37 6.70 12.20 0.66
CA MET A 37 6.94 10.84 1.12
C MET A 37 5.77 9.92 0.75
N GLY A 38 4.53 10.44 0.79
CA GLY A 38 3.36 9.73 0.34
C GLY A 38 3.45 9.37 -1.15
N ALA A 39 3.80 10.34 -2.00
CA ALA A 39 4.00 10.09 -3.43
C ALA A 39 5.12 9.07 -3.67
N LEU A 40 6.25 9.18 -2.97
CA LEU A 40 7.36 8.22 -3.09
C LEU A 40 6.94 6.80 -2.69
N LEU A 41 6.23 6.65 -1.57
CA LEU A 41 5.72 5.35 -1.12
C LEU A 41 4.73 4.78 -2.12
N LEU A 42 3.82 5.61 -2.66
CA LEU A 42 2.82 5.16 -3.63
C LEU A 42 3.48 4.70 -4.94
N VAL A 43 4.40 5.49 -5.48
CA VAL A 43 5.14 5.15 -6.71
C VAL A 43 5.97 3.90 -6.51
N GLY A 44 6.72 3.80 -5.39
CA GLY A 44 7.48 2.61 -5.06
C GLY A 44 6.60 1.36 -4.93
N TYR A 45 5.42 1.53 -4.32
CA TYR A 45 4.45 0.44 -4.21
C TYR A 45 3.91 0.02 -5.58
N PHE A 46 3.51 0.95 -6.44
CA PHE A 46 3.05 0.66 -7.79
C PHE A 46 4.12 -0.04 -8.62
N LEU A 47 5.36 0.46 -8.59
CA LEU A 47 6.47 -0.15 -9.31
C LEU A 47 6.68 -1.59 -8.86
N LEU A 48 6.70 -1.84 -7.54
CA LEU A 48 6.90 -3.19 -7.02
C LEU A 48 5.73 -4.11 -7.39
N ALA A 49 4.49 -3.64 -7.22
CA ALA A 49 3.29 -4.42 -7.46
C ALA A 49 3.09 -4.73 -8.96
N ILE A 50 3.35 -3.78 -9.86
CA ILE A 50 3.32 -4.02 -11.31
C ILE A 50 4.46 -4.96 -11.71
N SER A 51 5.65 -4.78 -11.16
CA SER A 51 6.80 -5.64 -11.49
C SER A 51 6.57 -7.08 -11.07
N LEU A 52 5.97 -7.30 -9.89
CA LEU A 52 5.56 -8.63 -9.45
C LEU A 52 4.42 -9.19 -10.30
N PHE A 53 3.47 -8.33 -10.71
CA PHE A 53 2.33 -8.75 -11.52
C PHE A 53 2.73 -9.19 -12.94
N VAL A 54 3.76 -8.57 -13.53
CA VAL A 54 4.28 -8.90 -14.88
C VAL A 54 5.51 -9.81 -14.81
N ASP A 55 5.90 -10.25 -13.62
CA ASP A 55 7.02 -11.16 -13.38
C ASP A 55 8.38 -10.70 -13.93
N LEU A 56 8.71 -9.41 -13.72
CA LEU A 56 9.97 -8.84 -14.22
C LEU A 56 11.21 -9.46 -13.54
N ASP A 57 12.30 -9.65 -14.30
CA ASP A 57 13.54 -10.31 -13.85
C ASP A 57 14.10 -9.76 -12.53
N TRP A 58 14.04 -8.43 -12.33
CA TRP A 58 14.61 -7.79 -11.15
C TRP A 58 13.85 -8.11 -9.85
N VAL A 59 12.59 -8.53 -9.94
CA VAL A 59 11.81 -8.99 -8.78
C VAL A 59 11.84 -10.51 -8.61
N GLN A 60 12.45 -11.27 -9.51
CA GLN A 60 12.46 -12.74 -9.41
C GLN A 60 13.17 -13.25 -8.14
N GLY A 61 14.18 -12.55 -7.65
CA GLY A 61 14.81 -12.87 -6.36
C GLY A 61 13.84 -12.76 -5.17
N LEU A 62 12.83 -11.90 -5.26
CA LEU A 62 11.73 -11.83 -4.29
C LEU A 62 10.71 -12.94 -4.56
N VAL A 63 10.32 -13.16 -5.83
CA VAL A 63 9.36 -14.20 -6.25
C VAL A 63 9.80 -15.60 -5.81
N ALA A 64 11.10 -15.92 -5.92
CA ALA A 64 11.64 -17.21 -5.50
C ALA A 64 11.44 -17.53 -4.01
N ARG A 65 11.08 -16.54 -3.19
CA ARG A 65 10.76 -16.72 -1.76
C ARG A 65 9.26 -16.72 -1.47
N LEU A 66 8.43 -16.51 -2.49
CA LEU A 66 6.98 -16.44 -2.38
C LEU A 66 6.36 -17.80 -2.73
N PRO A 67 5.24 -18.16 -2.08
CA PRO A 67 4.49 -19.37 -2.44
C PRO A 67 3.72 -19.15 -3.76
N GLY A 68 4.16 -19.79 -4.83
CA GLY A 68 3.59 -19.70 -6.19
C GLY A 68 4.70 -19.89 -7.23
N GLU A 69 4.35 -20.26 -8.46
CA GLU A 69 5.35 -20.42 -9.53
C GLU A 69 5.76 -19.07 -10.15
N THR A 70 4.87 -18.08 -10.08
CA THR A 70 5.09 -16.73 -10.63
C THR A 70 4.64 -15.61 -9.68
N GLY A 71 5.17 -14.40 -9.87
CA GLY A 71 4.72 -13.23 -9.11
C GLY A 71 3.23 -12.92 -9.30
N THR A 72 2.69 -13.16 -10.49
CA THR A 72 1.26 -13.01 -10.82
C THR A 72 0.40 -13.98 -10.03
N GLU A 73 0.75 -15.28 -10.03
CA GLU A 73 0.02 -16.29 -9.28
C GLU A 73 0.02 -15.97 -7.80
N TRP A 74 1.17 -15.58 -7.25
CA TRP A 74 1.19 -15.15 -5.87
C TRP A 74 0.29 -13.93 -5.68
N MET A 75 0.36 -12.89 -6.51
CA MET A 75 -0.48 -11.71 -6.32
C MET A 75 -1.98 -12.02 -6.42
N VAL A 76 -2.40 -12.81 -7.40
CA VAL A 76 -3.81 -13.05 -7.74
C VAL A 76 -4.41 -14.18 -6.91
N ASN A 77 -3.63 -15.22 -6.63
CA ASN A 77 -4.13 -16.44 -5.98
C ASN A 77 -3.80 -16.51 -4.48
N SER A 78 -2.84 -15.72 -3.93
CA SER A 78 -2.50 -15.75 -2.49
C SER A 78 -3.49 -15.01 -1.56
N GLY A 79 -4.74 -14.83 -2.00
CA GLY A 79 -5.79 -14.14 -1.27
C GLY A 79 -6.89 -15.07 -0.74
N PHE A 80 -7.88 -14.51 -0.03
CA PHE A 80 -9.10 -15.23 0.39
C PHE A 80 -10.00 -15.65 -0.78
N ILE A 81 -9.83 -15.02 -1.95
CA ILE A 81 -10.54 -15.32 -3.18
C ILE A 81 -9.45 -15.67 -4.19
N GLY A 82 -9.26 -16.95 -4.48
CA GLY A 82 -8.36 -17.42 -5.53
C GLY A 82 -9.09 -17.35 -6.87
N PHE A 83 -8.52 -16.63 -7.84
CA PHE A 83 -9.07 -16.58 -9.20
C PHE A 83 -8.50 -17.68 -10.11
N ASP A 84 -7.58 -18.49 -9.59
CA ASP A 84 -6.85 -19.55 -10.31
C ASP A 84 -6.33 -19.05 -11.67
N ALA A 85 -5.65 -17.90 -11.63
CA ALA A 85 -5.18 -17.21 -12.82
C ALA A 85 -3.65 -17.22 -12.90
N THR A 86 -3.13 -17.49 -14.09
CA THR A 86 -1.71 -17.45 -14.45
C THR A 86 -1.46 -16.34 -15.47
N TRP A 87 -0.22 -15.86 -15.56
CA TRP A 87 0.15 -14.87 -16.59
C TRP A 87 0.51 -15.57 -17.92
N PRO A 88 0.13 -15.01 -19.09
CA PRO A 88 -0.75 -13.86 -19.28
C PRO A 88 -2.21 -14.18 -18.94
N ILE A 89 -2.89 -13.24 -18.28
CA ILE A 89 -4.30 -13.42 -17.90
C ILE A 89 -5.20 -13.19 -19.12
N GLU A 90 -5.82 -14.27 -19.60
CA GLU A 90 -6.74 -14.23 -20.75
C GLU A 90 -8.16 -13.79 -20.37
N ASP A 91 -8.59 -14.05 -19.12
CA ASP A 91 -9.91 -13.64 -18.64
C ASP A 91 -9.97 -12.12 -18.39
N GLN A 92 -10.70 -11.42 -19.26
CA GLN A 92 -10.91 -9.98 -19.17
C GLN A 92 -11.57 -9.55 -17.85
N ARG A 93 -12.42 -10.37 -17.23
CA ARG A 93 -13.08 -10.06 -15.96
C ARG A 93 -12.07 -10.03 -14.82
N VAL A 94 -11.16 -10.99 -14.80
CA VAL A 94 -10.06 -11.07 -13.83
C VAL A 94 -9.12 -9.89 -14.03
N MET A 95 -8.74 -9.58 -15.27
CA MET A 95 -7.91 -8.42 -15.59
C MET A 95 -8.55 -7.11 -15.13
N PHE A 96 -9.86 -6.93 -15.37
CA PHE A 96 -10.59 -5.73 -14.94
C PHE A 96 -10.63 -5.62 -13.42
N ALA A 97 -10.88 -6.72 -12.70
CA ALA A 97 -10.86 -6.74 -11.25
C ALA A 97 -9.48 -6.34 -10.68
N ILE A 98 -8.40 -6.84 -11.29
CA ILE A 98 -7.02 -6.50 -10.90
C ILE A 98 -6.76 -5.00 -11.12
N ILE A 99 -7.10 -4.47 -12.29
CA ILE A 99 -6.97 -3.04 -12.59
C ILE A 99 -7.76 -2.19 -11.59
N ALA A 100 -8.99 -2.59 -11.27
CA ALA A 100 -9.81 -1.89 -10.28
C ALA A 100 -9.15 -1.88 -8.89
N VAL A 101 -8.52 -2.98 -8.48
CA VAL A 101 -7.76 -3.04 -7.22
C VAL A 101 -6.56 -2.09 -7.26
N PHE A 102 -5.75 -2.12 -8.32
CA PHE A 102 -4.64 -1.19 -8.49
C PHE A 102 -5.09 0.28 -8.48
N ALA A 103 -6.19 0.60 -9.17
CA ALA A 103 -6.76 1.94 -9.21
C ALA A 103 -7.26 2.40 -7.83
N SER A 104 -7.61 1.47 -6.94
CA SER A 104 -8.03 1.77 -5.56
C SER A 104 -6.86 2.09 -4.61
N PHE A 105 -5.61 1.78 -4.98
CA PHE A 105 -4.45 1.96 -4.09
C PHE A 105 -4.24 3.39 -3.56
N PRO A 106 -4.32 4.46 -4.39
CA PRO A 106 -4.22 5.83 -3.90
C PRO A 106 -5.29 6.16 -2.85
N PHE A 107 -6.50 5.62 -3.04
CA PHE A 107 -7.62 5.85 -2.14
C PHE A 107 -7.38 5.20 -0.77
N TRP A 108 -6.97 3.93 -0.72
CA TRP A 108 -6.66 3.24 0.54
C TRP A 108 -5.51 3.90 1.30
N PHE A 109 -4.47 4.31 0.58
CA PHE A 109 -3.35 5.04 1.17
C PHE A 109 -3.81 6.38 1.76
N TYR A 110 -4.62 7.14 1.01
CA TYR A 110 -5.19 8.41 1.48
C TYR A 110 -6.05 8.23 2.73
N LEU A 111 -6.92 7.23 2.77
CA LEU A 111 -7.71 6.90 3.95
C LEU A 111 -6.81 6.58 5.15
N GLY A 112 -5.74 5.82 4.95
CA GLY A 112 -4.74 5.54 5.97
C GLY A 112 -4.12 6.80 6.55
N VAL A 113 -3.68 7.73 5.69
CA VAL A 113 -3.13 9.03 6.13
C VAL A 113 -4.16 9.83 6.93
N MET A 114 -5.41 9.90 6.46
CA MET A 114 -6.48 10.63 7.15
C MET A 114 -6.81 10.02 8.51
N SER A 115 -7.01 8.70 8.59
CA SER A 115 -7.24 7.99 9.84
C SER A 115 -6.08 8.17 10.81
N GLY A 116 -4.83 8.09 10.31
CA GLY A 116 -3.64 8.32 11.13
C GLY A 116 -3.61 9.73 11.72
N PHE A 117 -3.98 10.75 10.95
CA PHE A 117 -4.09 12.11 11.46
C PHE A 117 -5.20 12.30 12.48
N TRP A 118 -6.32 11.59 12.33
CA TRP A 118 -7.43 11.64 13.27
C TRP A 118 -7.06 10.95 14.60
N LEU A 119 -6.42 9.78 14.53
CA LEU A 119 -6.00 9.00 15.70
C LEU A 119 -4.84 9.65 16.47
N PHE A 120 -3.81 10.10 15.75
CA PHE A 120 -2.58 10.61 16.36
C PHE A 120 -2.55 12.14 16.47
N GLY A 121 -3.39 12.85 15.73
CA GLY A 121 -3.38 14.32 15.63
C GLY A 121 -2.46 14.83 14.53
N ARG A 122 -2.85 15.94 13.89
CA ARG A 122 -2.09 16.58 12.78
C ARG A 122 -0.89 17.38 13.26
N SER A 123 -0.84 17.77 14.53
CA SER A 123 0.25 18.58 15.08
C SER A 123 0.59 18.16 16.51
N PRO A 124 1.78 18.51 17.03
CA PRO A 124 2.13 18.24 18.43
C PRO A 124 1.15 18.87 19.44
N ARG A 125 0.51 20.00 19.07
CA ARG A 125 -0.47 20.72 19.89
C ARG A 125 -1.90 20.22 19.73
N GLN A 126 -2.24 19.55 18.62
CA GLN A 126 -3.51 18.87 18.45
C GLN A 126 -3.36 17.41 18.84
N THR A 127 -3.87 17.05 20.02
CA THR A 127 -4.05 15.67 20.42
C THR A 127 -5.13 15.03 19.54
N GLY A 128 -4.78 13.93 18.86
CA GLY A 128 -5.79 13.04 18.29
C GLY A 128 -6.52 12.28 19.40
N ILE A 129 -7.45 11.41 19.03
CA ILE A 129 -8.29 10.67 20.00
C ILE A 129 -7.46 9.92 21.04
N LEU A 130 -6.35 9.30 20.63
CA LEU A 130 -5.47 8.58 21.56
C LEU A 130 -4.74 9.50 22.55
N GLY A 131 -4.64 10.80 22.24
CA GLY A 131 -4.08 11.80 23.15
C GLY A 131 -5.11 12.41 24.11
N LEU A 132 -6.41 12.19 23.89
CA LEU A 132 -7.49 12.59 24.81
C LEU A 132 -7.78 11.52 25.87
N LEU A 133 -7.39 10.27 25.61
CA LEU A 133 -7.57 9.12 26.50
C LEU A 133 -6.37 8.88 27.45
N ARG A 134 -5.38 9.76 27.45
CA ARG A 134 -4.20 9.73 28.35
C ARG A 134 -4.28 10.90 29.31
#